data_AF-A0AAW0TEY6-F1
#
_entry.id   AF-A0AAW0TEY6-F1
#
_cell.length_a   1.000
_cell.length_b   1.000
_cell.length_c   1.000
_cell.angle_alpha   90.00
_cell.angle_beta   90.00
_cell.angle_gamma   90.00
#
_symmetry.space_group_name_H-M   'P 1'
#
loop_
_entity.id
_entity.type
_entity.pdbx_description
1 polymer ?
#
loop_
_entity_poly.entity_id
_entity_poly.type
_entity_poly.pdbx_seq_one_letter_code
_entity_poly.pdbx_strand_id
1 'polypeptide(L)'
;MQAAAVLGQNQDVRSRVRGEPCSDADDKNDNASGEETSDSGGSVVSSHGGHDLELLVRRAYSEASEDMVTILLRDQFVDAIDHQQMRIYVQQAHPKDLQEALARDLELESFLRTTRERPNGNHAALTR
;
A
#
# COMPACT_ATOMS: atom_id res chain seq x y z
N MET A 1 -20.07 -8.54 45.51
CA MET A 1 -19.97 -7.07 45.35
C MET A 1 -20.19 -6.78 43.87
N GLN A 2 -21.34 -6.18 43.53
CA GLN A 2 -21.73 -5.84 42.16
C GLN A 2 -21.14 -4.47 41.81
N ALA A 3 -20.46 -4.37 40.66
CA ALA A 3 -19.99 -3.09 40.13
C ALA A 3 -20.95 -2.64 39.02
N ALA A 4 -21.43 -1.40 39.19
CA ALA A 4 -22.47 -0.77 38.39
C ALA A 4 -22.00 -0.35 36.99
N ALA A 5 -22.98 -0.29 36.10
CA ALA A 5 -22.89 0.18 34.72
C ALA A 5 -22.56 1.68 34.62
N VAL A 6 -21.83 2.05 33.56
CA VAL A 6 -21.88 3.40 32.98
C VAL A 6 -22.04 3.25 31.46
N LEU A 7 -23.26 3.49 30.99
CA LEU A 7 -23.61 3.71 29.59
C LEU A 7 -23.30 5.17 29.25
N GLY A 8 -22.50 5.40 28.22
CA GLY A 8 -22.23 6.71 27.63
C GLY A 8 -22.60 6.74 26.16
N GLN A 9 -23.90 6.79 25.88
CA GLN A 9 -24.46 6.97 24.53
C GLN A 9 -24.27 8.43 24.09
N ASN A 10 -23.42 8.69 23.11
CA ASN A 10 -23.36 10.00 22.46
C ASN A 10 -24.43 10.07 21.38
N GLN A 11 -25.45 10.88 21.67
CA GLN A 11 -26.62 11.09 20.83
C GLN A 11 -26.34 12.09 19.71
N ASP A 12 -26.75 11.66 18.53
CA ASP A 12 -27.37 12.39 17.43
C ASP A 12 -27.90 13.80 17.80
N VAL A 13 -27.32 14.82 17.18
CA VAL A 13 -27.83 16.19 17.19
C VAL A 13 -28.11 16.64 15.77
N ARG A 14 -29.41 16.63 15.41
CA ARG A 14 -30.15 17.66 14.64
C ARG A 14 -29.46 18.17 13.35
N SER A 15 -30.05 18.09 12.16
CA SER A 15 -31.41 18.54 11.85
C SER A 15 -31.78 18.25 10.38
N ARG A 16 -33.01 17.77 10.19
CA ARG A 16 -33.78 17.75 8.94
C ARG A 16 -33.85 19.14 8.29
N VAL A 17 -33.53 19.22 7.00
CA VAL A 17 -34.25 20.07 6.05
C VAL A 17 -34.83 19.15 4.99
N ARG A 18 -36.16 19.09 4.95
CA ARG A 18 -36.97 18.37 3.98
C ARG A 18 -37.41 19.39 2.92
N GLY A 19 -37.17 19.07 1.65
CA GLY A 19 -37.74 19.75 0.48
C GLY A 19 -37.49 18.91 -0.76
N GLU A 20 -38.46 18.06 -1.12
CA GLU A 20 -38.61 17.43 -2.45
C GLU A 20 -39.44 18.38 -3.37
N PRO A 21 -39.82 18.05 -4.64
CA PRO A 21 -39.33 17.05 -5.61
C PRO A 21 -39.14 17.60 -7.07
N CYS A 22 -38.53 16.75 -7.90
CA CYS A 22 -38.72 16.50 -9.35
C CYS A 22 -38.82 17.64 -10.39
N SER A 23 -37.93 17.59 -11.37
CA SER A 23 -38.29 17.79 -12.78
C SER A 23 -37.53 16.78 -13.65
N ASP A 24 -38.30 16.22 -14.56
CA ASP A 24 -38.10 15.03 -15.37
C ASP A 24 -36.85 14.98 -16.29
N ALA A 25 -36.40 13.73 -16.43
CA ALA A 25 -35.94 13.05 -17.64
C ALA A 25 -35.32 13.87 -18.77
N ASP A 26 -34.04 13.57 -19.05
CA ASP A 26 -33.66 13.20 -20.41
C ASP A 26 -32.61 12.08 -20.42
N ASP A 27 -32.88 11.17 -21.34
CA ASP A 27 -32.25 9.92 -21.67
C ASP A 27 -30.87 10.14 -22.33
N LYS A 28 -29.85 9.42 -21.84
CA LYS A 28 -28.88 8.70 -22.69
C LYS A 28 -27.97 7.84 -21.84
N ASN A 29 -28.39 6.59 -21.74
CA ASN A 29 -27.53 5.46 -21.45
C ASN A 29 -26.70 5.14 -22.71
N ASP A 30 -25.45 5.57 -22.73
CA ASP A 30 -24.43 5.02 -23.62
C ASP A 30 -23.32 4.38 -22.77
N ASN A 31 -23.54 3.09 -22.55
CA ASN A 31 -22.56 2.02 -22.49
C ASN A 31 -21.12 2.36 -22.07
N ALA A 32 -20.80 1.80 -20.90
CA ALA A 32 -19.49 1.31 -20.49
C ALA A 32 -18.43 1.18 -21.60
N SER A 33 -17.36 1.94 -21.44
CA SER A 33 -16.01 1.46 -21.71
C SER A 33 -15.14 2.02 -20.59
N GLY A 34 -15.16 1.30 -19.47
CA GLY A 34 -14.03 1.30 -18.58
C GLY A 34 -12.88 0.63 -19.32
N GLU A 35 -11.95 1.43 -19.80
CA GLU A 35 -10.56 1.02 -19.77
C GLU A 35 -9.88 2.01 -18.85
N GLU A 36 -9.83 1.57 -17.60
CA GLU A 36 -8.94 2.07 -16.58
C GLU A 36 -7.57 2.18 -17.24
N THR A 37 -7.10 3.40 -17.43
CA THR A 37 -5.67 3.63 -17.46
C THR A 37 -5.20 3.21 -16.08
N SER A 38 -4.90 1.91 -15.95
CA SER A 38 -3.93 1.41 -15.01
C SER A 38 -2.63 2.10 -15.39
N ASP A 39 -2.54 3.38 -15.03
CA ASP A 39 -1.32 3.98 -14.57
C ASP A 39 -0.93 3.14 -13.35
N SER A 40 -0.37 1.98 -13.66
CA SER A 40 0.52 1.29 -12.75
C SER A 40 1.75 2.18 -12.72
N GLY A 41 1.62 3.35 -12.11
CA GLY A 41 2.64 3.99 -11.33
C GLY A 41 2.99 3.00 -10.24
N GLY A 42 3.67 1.91 -10.62
CA GLY A 42 4.65 1.31 -9.77
C GLY A 42 5.63 2.42 -9.54
N SER A 43 5.37 3.21 -8.50
CA SER A 43 6.33 4.12 -7.91
C SER A 43 7.54 3.24 -7.69
N VAL A 44 8.53 3.41 -8.57
CA VAL A 44 9.76 2.66 -8.61
C VAL A 44 10.58 3.07 -7.40
N VAL A 45 10.14 2.64 -6.22
CA VAL A 45 10.95 2.66 -5.01
C VAL A 45 12.23 1.84 -5.22
N SER A 46 12.22 0.93 -6.22
CA SER A 46 13.24 -0.08 -6.52
C SER A 46 14.63 0.42 -6.95
N SER A 47 14.89 1.73 -7.15
CA SER A 47 16.27 2.19 -7.41
C SER A 47 16.61 3.60 -6.90
N HIS A 48 15.64 4.49 -6.72
CA HIS A 48 15.89 5.86 -6.22
C HIS A 48 15.55 6.02 -4.73
N GLY A 49 14.74 5.13 -4.15
CA GLY A 49 14.30 5.25 -2.76
C GLY A 49 15.43 5.09 -1.74
N GLY A 50 16.42 4.23 -2.02
CA GLY A 50 17.53 3.98 -1.07
C GLY A 50 18.48 5.17 -0.90
N HIS A 51 18.90 5.79 -2.02
CA HIS A 51 19.85 6.91 -1.98
C HIS A 51 19.21 8.20 -1.43
N ASP A 52 17.96 8.48 -1.82
CA ASP A 52 17.24 9.65 -1.32
C ASP A 52 16.98 9.53 0.19
N LEU A 53 16.72 8.32 0.66
CA LEU A 53 16.56 8.04 2.08
C LEU A 53 17.88 8.18 2.85
N GLU A 54 19.00 7.71 2.31
CA GLU A 54 20.32 7.87 2.93
C GLU A 54 20.69 9.34 3.11
N LEU A 55 20.44 10.17 2.09
CA LEU A 55 20.64 11.62 2.17
C LEU A 55 19.73 12.27 3.21
N LEU A 56 18.46 11.85 3.27
CA LEU A 56 17.49 12.37 4.22
C LEU A 56 17.90 12.05 5.67
N VAL A 57 18.23 10.79 5.96
CA VAL A 57 18.63 10.35 7.30
C VAL A 57 19.94 11.02 7.73
N ARG A 58 20.94 11.09 6.85
CA ARG A 58 22.21 11.78 7.16
C ARG A 58 22.03 13.28 7.38
N ARG A 59 21.07 13.92 6.72
CA ARG A 59 20.77 15.34 6.92
C ARG A 59 19.97 15.60 8.19
N ALA A 60 19.00 14.74 8.50
CA ALA A 60 18.16 14.85 9.69
C ALA A 60 18.92 14.49 10.98
N TYR A 61 19.88 13.57 10.87
CA TYR A 61 20.66 13.02 11.97
C TYR A 61 22.17 13.11 11.71
N SER A 62 22.66 14.32 11.42
CA SER A 62 24.07 14.55 11.08
C SER A 62 25.06 14.18 12.19
N GLU A 63 24.61 14.08 13.44
CA GLU A 63 25.41 13.70 14.60
C GLU A 63 25.18 12.24 15.06
N ALA A 64 24.28 11.50 14.40
CA ALA A 64 24.00 10.11 14.78
C ALA A 64 25.16 9.19 14.41
N SER A 65 25.32 8.12 15.20
CA SER A 65 26.27 7.07 14.87
C SER A 65 25.87 6.32 13.60
N GLU A 66 26.85 5.75 12.92
CA GLU A 66 26.63 4.98 11.68
C GLU A 66 25.71 3.78 11.89
N ASP A 67 25.81 3.12 13.05
CA ASP A 67 24.92 2.04 13.46
C ASP A 67 23.45 2.50 13.56
N MET A 68 23.23 3.68 14.15
CA MET A 68 21.88 4.25 14.28
C MET A 68 21.31 4.64 12.92
N VAL A 69 22.13 5.26 12.06
CA VAL A 69 21.76 5.63 10.69
C VAL A 69 21.37 4.39 9.88
N THR A 70 22.11 3.29 10.03
CA THR A 70 21.82 2.01 9.36
C THR A 70 20.47 1.43 9.80
N ILE A 71 20.18 1.46 11.10
CA ILE A 71 18.89 1.01 11.66
C ILE A 71 17.75 1.89 11.14
N LEU A 72 17.90 3.21 11.21
CA LEU A 72 16.89 4.16 10.75
C LEU A 72 16.60 4.01 9.25
N LEU A 73 17.65 3.87 8.43
CA LEU A 73 17.53 3.65 7.00
C LEU A 73 16.74 2.38 6.68
N ARG A 74 17.12 1.27 7.32
CA ARG A 74 16.44 0.00 7.14
C ARG A 74 14.97 0.10 7.56
N ASP A 75 14.70 0.59 8.77
CA ASP A 75 13.34 0.60 9.31
C ASP A 75 12.43 1.54 8.50
N GLN A 76 12.93 2.72 8.14
CA GLN A 76 12.21 3.68 7.31
C GLN A 76 11.95 3.14 5.90
N PHE A 77 12.88 2.39 5.32
CA PHE A 77 12.68 1.71 4.04
C PHE A 77 11.57 0.66 4.13
N VAL A 78 11.63 -0.20 5.15
CA VAL A 78 10.62 -1.26 5.33
C VAL A 78 9.23 -0.67 5.56
N ASP A 79 9.12 0.41 6.34
CA ASP A 79 7.85 1.11 6.57
C ASP A 79 7.28 1.74 5.30
N ALA A 80 8.15 2.21 4.39
CA ALA A 80 7.79 2.81 3.11
C ALA A 80 7.36 1.80 2.03
N ILE A 81 7.45 0.49 2.28
CA ILE A 81 6.96 -0.53 1.34
C ILE A 81 5.41 -0.48 1.31
N ASP A 82 4.85 -0.08 0.16
CA ASP A 82 3.40 0.07 -0.04
C ASP A 82 2.63 -1.25 0.11
N HIS A 83 3.20 -2.35 -0.39
CA HIS A 83 2.55 -3.64 -0.41
C HIS A 83 2.74 -4.37 0.93
N GLN A 84 1.66 -4.52 1.70
CA GLN A 84 1.71 -5.18 3.02
C GLN A 84 2.35 -6.57 3.00
N GLN A 85 2.08 -7.39 1.97
CA GLN A 85 2.68 -8.72 1.86
C GLN A 85 4.19 -8.68 1.63
N MET A 86 4.66 -7.70 0.83
CA MET A 86 6.09 -7.49 0.60
C MET A 86 6.77 -6.99 1.87
N ARG A 87 6.13 -6.04 2.58
CA ARG A 87 6.63 -5.57 3.87
C ARG A 87 6.79 -6.69 4.90
N ILE A 88 5.78 -7.56 5.03
CA ILE A 88 5.84 -8.73 5.91
C ILE A 88 7.00 -9.65 5.53
N TYR A 89 7.17 -9.93 4.22
CA TYR A 89 8.25 -10.78 3.73
C TYR A 89 9.64 -10.20 4.07
N VAL A 90 9.86 -8.92 3.78
CA VAL A 90 11.12 -8.24 4.07
C VAL A 90 11.36 -8.21 5.58
N GLN A 91 10.35 -7.94 6.40
CA GLN A 91 10.47 -7.96 7.87
C GLN A 91 10.87 -9.35 8.40
N GLN A 92 10.26 -10.41 7.86
CA GLN A 92 10.53 -11.80 8.26
C GLN A 92 11.92 -12.28 7.83
N ALA A 93 12.51 -11.68 6.79
CA ALA A 93 13.88 -11.96 6.38
C ALA A 93 14.94 -11.41 7.36
N HIS A 94 14.53 -10.61 8.35
CA HIS A 94 15.39 -9.99 9.36
C HIS A 94 16.64 -9.30 8.76
N PRO A 95 16.47 -8.33 7.84
CA PRO A 95 17.59 -7.64 7.20
C PRO A 95 18.42 -6.90 8.25
N LYS A 96 19.74 -7.00 8.11
CA LYS A 96 20.71 -6.34 9.01
C LYS A 96 20.89 -4.87 8.66
N ASP A 97 20.80 -4.55 7.38
CA ASP A 97 21.01 -3.21 6.82
C ASP A 97 20.03 -2.92 5.68
N LEU A 98 20.09 -1.70 5.14
CA LEU A 98 19.24 -1.25 4.04
C LEU A 98 19.45 -2.10 2.76
N GLN A 99 20.69 -2.54 2.50
CA GLN A 99 21.02 -3.27 1.28
C GLN A 99 20.41 -4.68 1.30
N GLU A 100 20.47 -5.38 2.43
CA GLU A 100 19.77 -6.64 2.62
C GLU A 100 18.25 -6.47 2.47
N ALA A 101 17.67 -5.39 3.01
CA ALA A 101 16.24 -5.10 2.87
C ALA A 101 15.84 -4.89 1.40
N LEU A 102 16.60 -4.08 0.66
CA LEU A 102 16.42 -3.84 -0.78
C LEU A 102 16.54 -5.13 -1.59
N ALA A 103 17.53 -5.98 -1.28
CA ALA A 103 17.73 -7.25 -1.98
C ALA A 103 16.53 -8.19 -1.80
N ARG A 104 15.95 -8.25 -0.60
CA ARG A 104 14.77 -9.07 -0.32
C ARG A 104 13.52 -8.56 -1.00
N ASP A 105 13.34 -7.25 -1.01
CA ASP A 105 12.21 -6.60 -1.70
C ASP A 105 12.24 -6.93 -3.21
N LEU A 106 13.41 -6.74 -3.84
CA LEU A 106 13.64 -7.04 -5.26
C LEU A 106 13.47 -8.53 -5.59
N GLU A 107 13.95 -9.42 -4.73
CA GLU A 107 13.80 -10.87 -4.88
C GLU A 107 12.31 -11.24 -5.01
N LEU A 108 11.48 -10.74 -4.09
CA LEU A 108 10.05 -11.00 -4.12
C LEU A 108 9.35 -10.30 -5.28
N GLU A 109 9.68 -9.05 -5.58
CA GLU A 109 9.12 -8.31 -6.72
C GLU A 109 9.35 -9.07 -8.04
N SER A 110 10.57 -9.58 -8.23
CA SER A 110 10.93 -10.39 -9.40
C SER A 110 10.10 -11.66 -9.49
N PHE A 111 9.91 -12.36 -8.37
CA PHE A 111 9.08 -13.56 -8.30
C PHE A 111 7.62 -13.27 -8.66
N LEU A 112 7.04 -12.20 -8.13
CA LEU A 112 5.65 -11.81 -8.42
C LEU A 112 5.44 -11.44 -9.89
N ARG A 113 6.42 -10.77 -10.51
CA ARG A 113 6.38 -10.45 -11.95
C ARG A 113 6.35 -11.73 -12.80
N THR A 114 7.25 -12.69 -12.53
CA THR A 114 7.29 -13.95 -13.30
C THR A 114 6.05 -14.83 -13.13
N THR A 115 5.38 -14.78 -11.98
CA THR A 115 4.16 -15.55 -11.73
C THR A 115 2.93 -14.90 -12.37
N ARG A 116 2.88 -13.57 -12.46
CA ARG A 116 1.83 -12.81 -13.16
C ARG A 116 1.89 -12.99 -14.68
N GLU A 117 3.08 -13.14 -15.26
CA GLU A 117 3.29 -13.33 -16.70
C GLU A 117 2.96 -14.75 -17.18
N ARG A 118 2.71 -15.72 -16.29
CA ARG A 118 2.15 -17.02 -16.69
C ARG A 118 0.68 -16.79 -17.03
N PRO A 119 0.27 -16.90 -18.32
CA PRO A 119 -1.14 -16.90 -18.64
C PRO A 119 -1.73 -18.13 -17.95
N ASN A 120 -2.80 -17.94 -17.19
CA ASN A 120 -3.68 -19.01 -16.71
C ASN A 120 -4.34 -19.71 -17.91
N GLY A 121 -3.55 -20.41 -18.72
CA GLY A 121 -3.99 -21.13 -19.90
C GLY A 121 -4.33 -22.56 -19.54
N ASN A 122 -5.32 -22.81 -18.67
CA ASN A 122 -5.78 -24.16 -18.35
C ASN A 122 -7.27 -24.27 -17.93
N HIS A 123 -8.15 -23.39 -18.43
CA HIS A 123 -9.62 -23.57 -18.26
C HIS A 123 -10.44 -23.56 -19.56
N ALA A 124 -9.81 -23.41 -20.74
CA ALA A 124 -10.53 -23.25 -22.01
C ALA A 124 -10.27 -24.38 -23.03
N ALA A 125 -10.01 -25.61 -22.58
CA ALA A 125 -9.76 -26.73 -23.49
C ALA A 125 -10.34 -28.05 -22.97
N LEU A 126 -11.65 -28.11 -22.72
CA LEU A 126 -12.40 -29.38 -22.78
C LEU A 126 -13.90 -29.09 -22.99
N THR A 127 -14.23 -28.57 -24.16
CA THR A 127 -15.61 -28.60 -24.70
C THR A 127 -15.48 -28.88 -26.19
N ARG A 128 -15.40 -30.16 -26.53
CA ARG A 128 -15.76 -30.64 -27.86
C ARG A 128 -16.18 -32.10 -27.81
#